data_AF-A0A9E8LZG5-F1
#
_entry.id   AF-A0A9E8LZG5-F1
#
_cell.length_a   1.000
_cell.length_b   1.000
_cell.length_c   1.000
_cell.angle_alpha   90.00
_cell.angle_beta   90.00
_cell.angle_gamma   90.00
#
_symmetry.space_group_name_H-M   'P 1'
#
loop_
_entity.id
_entity.type
_entity.pdbx_description
1 polymer ?
#
loop_
_entity_poly.entity_id
_entity_poly.type
_entity_poly.pdbx_seq_one_letter_code
_entity_poly.pdbx_strand_id
1 'polypeptide(L)'
;MKKQIANVIFTFIVGLMIGFILYEPTMSHWNKFLYNRHKNVSEQVKIISSENFDSLVEEQRELAYLLEKSIRYPLIGEFVRNGADELNSKLFYLSDHPEIEKVKIRVQVIDYRLTNQENIKFFADGGEILEVYIDGKWEPFNDEQLNNE
;
A
#
# COMPACT_ATOMS: atom_id res chain seq x y z
N MET A 1 -9.73 52.44 20.81
CA MET A 1 -10.22 51.16 21.35
C MET A 1 -10.79 50.22 20.28
N LYS A 2 -11.90 50.54 19.59
CA LYS A 2 -12.52 49.62 18.59
C LYS A 2 -11.60 49.16 17.46
N LYS A 3 -10.75 50.05 16.92
CA LYS A 3 -9.76 49.72 15.87
C LYS A 3 -8.64 48.78 16.34
N GLN A 4 -8.22 48.89 17.60
CA GLN A 4 -7.18 48.01 18.18
C GLN A 4 -7.72 46.60 18.41
N ILE A 5 -8.97 46.48 18.87
CA ILE A 5 -9.65 45.19 19.05
C ILE A 5 -9.85 44.51 17.68
N ALA A 6 -10.25 45.25 16.65
CA ALA A 6 -10.41 44.72 15.29
C ALA A 6 -9.09 44.19 14.70
N ASN A 7 -7.97 44.90 14.91
CA ASN A 7 -6.65 44.44 14.46
C ASN A 7 -6.19 43.17 15.19
N VAL A 8 -6.45 43.04 16.49
CA VAL A 8 -6.11 41.83 17.25
C VAL A 8 -6.90 40.62 16.76
N ILE A 9 -8.21 40.80 16.53
CA ILE A 9 -9.08 39.74 16.00
C ILE A 9 -8.62 39.33 14.60
N PHE A 10 -8.31 40.29 13.74
CA PHE A 10 -7.83 40.01 12.38
C PHE A 10 -6.52 39.22 12.38
N THR A 11 -5.52 39.62 13.18
CA THR A 11 -4.26 38.88 13.30
C THR A 11 -4.46 37.47 13.81
N PHE A 12 -5.38 37.26 14.77
CA PHE A 12 -5.69 35.93 15.30
C PHE A 12 -6.34 35.03 14.23
N ILE A 13 -7.28 35.55 13.45
CA ILE A 13 -7.92 34.84 12.35
C ILE A 13 -6.92 34.48 11.25
N VAL A 14 -6.03 35.41 10.88
CA VAL A 14 -4.97 35.15 9.90
C VAL A 14 -4.00 34.09 10.41
N GLY A 15 -3.61 34.14 11.69
CA GLY A 15 -2.78 33.12 12.33
C GLY A 15 -3.42 31.73 12.31
N LEU A 16 -4.73 31.65 12.60
CA LEU A 16 -5.48 30.39 12.50
C LEU A 16 -5.56 29.86 11.07
N MET A 17 -5.79 30.74 10.07
CA MET A 17 -5.82 30.33 8.67
C MET A 17 -4.46 29.81 8.20
N ILE A 18 -3.36 30.48 8.54
CA ILE A 18 -2.01 30.01 8.22
C ILE A 18 -1.73 28.66 8.91
N GLY A 19 -2.13 28.52 10.18
CA GLY A 19 -2.02 27.25 10.91
C GLY A 19 -2.75 26.11 10.20
N PHE A 20 -3.96 26.37 9.69
CA PHE A 20 -4.76 25.37 8.97
C PHE A 20 -4.15 25.01 7.61
N ILE A 21 -3.67 25.99 6.85
CA ILE A 21 -3.01 25.78 5.54
C ILE A 21 -1.74 24.95 5.69
N LEU A 22 -0.97 25.17 6.76
CA LEU A 22 0.29 24.46 6.98
C LEU A 22 0.09 23.11 7.67
N TYR A 23 -1.05 22.85 8.30
CA TYR A 23 -1.30 21.65 9.08
C TYR A 23 -1.21 20.37 8.23
N GLU A 24 -1.94 20.30 7.12
CA GLU A 24 -1.99 19.11 6.25
C GLU A 24 -0.62 18.70 5.67
N PRO A 25 0.15 19.59 5.01
CA PRO A 25 1.44 19.21 4.42
C PRO A 25 2.45 18.79 5.51
N THR A 26 2.44 19.46 6.66
CA THR A 26 3.34 19.13 7.77
C THR A 26 3.00 17.77 8.36
N MET A 27 1.71 17.45 8.50
CA MET A 27 1.26 16.15 9.01
C MET A 27 1.55 15.01 8.02
N SER A 28 1.40 15.24 6.72
CA SER A 28 1.75 14.28 5.67
C SER A 28 3.25 13.91 5.71
N HIS A 29 4.13 14.91 5.86
CA HIS A 29 5.57 14.69 5.99
C HIS A 29 5.92 13.91 7.27
N TRP A 30 5.30 14.24 8.40
CA TRP A 30 5.49 13.49 9.65
C TRP A 30 5.03 12.04 9.54
N ASN A 31 3.89 11.79 8.90
CA ASN A 31 3.38 10.44 8.71
C ASN A 31 4.27 9.60 7.78
N LYS A 32 4.77 10.19 6.68
CA LYS A 32 5.76 9.53 5.80
C LYS A 32 7.07 9.22 6.54
N PHE A 33 7.53 10.14 7.38
CA PHE A 33 8.72 9.92 8.21
C PHE A 33 8.52 8.75 9.20
N LEU A 34 7.38 8.73 9.91
CA LEU A 34 7.05 7.65 10.84
C LEU A 34 6.90 6.31 10.12
N TYR A 35 6.29 6.31 8.93
CA TYR A 35 6.20 5.12 8.08
C TYR A 35 7.59 4.56 7.76
N ASN A 36 8.49 5.41 7.25
CA ASN A 36 9.85 4.99 6.89
C ASN A 36 10.68 4.53 8.09
N ARG A 37 10.40 5.06 9.29
CA ARG A 37 11.12 4.68 10.52
C ARG A 37 10.71 3.31 11.05
N HIS A 38 9.46 2.92 10.88
CA HIS A 38 8.91 1.70 11.48
C HIS A 38 8.69 0.56 10.48
N LYS A 39 8.92 0.80 9.19
CA LYS A 39 8.91 -0.25 8.17
C LYS A 39 10.22 -1.02 8.15
N ASN A 40 10.12 -2.33 8.05
CA ASN A 40 11.21 -3.19 7.61
C ASN A 40 10.79 -3.80 6.27
N VAL A 41 11.61 -3.61 5.24
CA VAL A 41 11.34 -4.12 3.90
C VAL A 41 12.14 -5.39 3.70
N SER A 42 11.45 -6.45 3.27
CA SER A 42 12.07 -7.72 2.95
C SER A 42 11.60 -8.19 1.59
N GLU A 43 12.52 -8.69 0.77
CA GLU A 43 12.16 -9.39 -0.47
C GLU A 43 11.85 -10.84 -0.15
N GLN A 44 10.74 -11.34 -0.69
CA GLN A 44 10.30 -12.71 -0.49
C GLN A 44 9.84 -13.31 -1.81
N VAL A 45 10.21 -14.56 -2.04
CA VAL A 45 9.68 -15.35 -3.15
C VAL A 45 8.47 -16.14 -2.62
N LYS A 46 7.31 -15.90 -3.21
CA LYS A 46 6.05 -16.59 -2.88
C LYS A 46 5.56 -17.40 -4.06
N ILE A 47 4.90 -18.51 -3.76
CA ILE A 47 4.16 -19.30 -4.74
C ILE A 47 2.68 -18.99 -4.52
N ILE A 48 2.02 -18.47 -5.55
CA ILE A 48 0.61 -18.08 -5.51
C ILE A 48 -0.12 -18.91 -6.57
N SER A 49 -1.17 -19.62 -6.16
CA SER A 49 -2.09 -20.26 -7.10
C SER A 49 -3.19 -19.31 -7.50
N SER A 50 -3.76 -19.51 -8.68
CA SER A 50 -4.95 -18.75 -9.13
C SER A 50 -6.08 -18.80 -8.09
N GLU A 51 -6.32 -19.97 -7.48
CA GLU A 51 -7.34 -20.15 -6.43
C GLU A 51 -7.11 -19.34 -5.14
N ASN A 52 -5.85 -19.06 -4.79
CA ASN A 52 -5.51 -18.37 -3.53
C ASN A 52 -5.25 -16.87 -3.74
N PHE A 53 -5.11 -16.43 -4.99
CA PHE A 53 -4.79 -15.06 -5.34
C PHE A 53 -5.90 -14.09 -4.89
N ASP A 54 -7.15 -14.37 -5.22
CA ASP A 54 -8.28 -13.51 -4.86
C ASP A 54 -8.39 -13.32 -3.33
N SER A 55 -8.26 -14.42 -2.58
CA SER A 55 -8.26 -14.38 -1.11
C SER A 55 -7.12 -13.52 -0.57
N LEU A 56 -5.93 -13.63 -1.16
CA LEU A 56 -4.75 -12.90 -0.72
C LEU A 56 -4.86 -11.39 -1.00
N VAL A 57 -5.44 -11.00 -2.15
CA VAL A 57 -5.73 -9.59 -2.46
C VAL A 57 -6.81 -9.06 -1.53
N GLU A 58 -7.86 -9.83 -1.29
CA GLU A 58 -8.98 -9.41 -0.44
C GLU A 58 -8.53 -9.19 1.01
N GLU A 59 -7.71 -10.09 1.58
CA GLU A 59 -7.13 -9.92 2.92
C GLU A 59 -6.34 -8.60 3.03
N GLN A 60 -5.59 -8.22 2.00
CA GLN A 60 -4.85 -6.95 1.98
C GLN A 60 -5.79 -5.75 1.88
N ARG A 61 -6.86 -5.84 1.08
CA ARG A 61 -7.86 -4.78 0.95
C ARG A 61 -8.67 -4.57 2.23
N GLU A 62 -9.02 -5.65 2.92
CA GLU A 62 -9.66 -5.60 4.24
C GLU A 62 -8.76 -4.92 5.28
N LEU A 63 -7.47 -5.31 5.33
CA LEU A 63 -6.49 -4.67 6.20
C LEU A 63 -6.35 -3.17 5.87
N ALA A 64 -6.25 -2.82 4.58
CA ALA A 64 -6.17 -1.44 4.14
C ALA A 64 -7.39 -0.63 4.61
N TYR A 65 -8.60 -1.17 4.42
CA TYR A 65 -9.84 -0.53 4.85
C TYR A 65 -9.89 -0.27 6.36
N LEU A 66 -9.47 -1.25 7.18
CA LEU A 66 -9.41 -1.10 8.63
C LEU A 66 -8.42 0.00 9.05
N LEU A 67 -7.26 0.09 8.37
CA LEU A 67 -6.23 1.08 8.65
C LEU A 67 -6.62 2.48 8.16
N GLU A 68 -7.25 2.61 7.00
CA GLU A 68 -7.76 3.88 6.48
C GLU A 68 -8.83 4.50 7.37
N LYS A 69 -9.68 3.66 7.97
CA LYS A 69 -10.68 4.11 8.95
C LYS A 69 -10.09 4.44 10.31
N SER A 70 -8.82 4.11 10.56
CA SER A 70 -8.13 4.45 11.80
C SER A 70 -7.77 5.94 11.82
N ILE A 71 -7.95 6.58 12.98
CA ILE A 71 -7.45 7.94 13.23
C ILE A 71 -5.91 7.97 13.16
N ARG A 72 -5.25 6.86 13.52
CA ARG A 72 -3.79 6.82 13.74
C ARG A 72 -3.00 6.37 12.52
N TYR A 73 -3.57 5.51 11.67
CA TYR A 73 -2.84 4.88 10.56
C TYR A 73 -3.48 5.04 9.18
N PRO A 74 -4.18 6.16 8.86
CA PRO A 74 -4.92 6.25 7.61
C PRO A 74 -4.00 6.14 6.38
N LEU A 75 -2.81 6.77 6.45
CA LEU A 75 -1.80 6.70 5.40
C LEU A 75 -1.20 5.30 5.22
N ILE A 76 -1.12 4.49 6.28
CA ILE A 76 -0.62 3.12 6.17
C ILE A 76 -1.63 2.28 5.40
N GLY A 77 -2.93 2.48 5.64
CA GLY A 77 -3.98 1.82 4.89
C GLY A 77 -3.91 2.12 3.39
N GLU A 78 -3.62 3.37 3.01
CA GLU A 78 -3.41 3.75 1.61
C GLU A 78 -2.23 2.97 0.98
N PHE A 79 -1.11 2.83 1.69
CA PHE A 79 0.03 2.04 1.20
C PHE A 79 -0.30 0.55 1.06
N VAL A 80 -1.05 -0.02 2.00
CA VAL A 80 -1.51 -1.41 1.91
C VAL A 80 -2.43 -1.59 0.70
N ARG A 81 -3.37 -0.67 0.47
CA ARG A 81 -4.27 -0.71 -0.69
C ARG A 81 -3.49 -0.65 -1.99
N ASN A 82 -2.56 0.30 -2.13
CA ASN A 82 -1.79 0.44 -3.36
C ASN A 82 -0.98 -0.83 -3.66
N GLY A 83 -0.34 -1.44 -2.66
CA GLY A 83 0.36 -2.71 -2.85
C GLY A 83 -0.57 -3.86 -3.26
N ALA A 84 -1.77 -3.92 -2.67
CA ALA A 84 -2.79 -4.91 -3.04
C ALA A 84 -3.30 -4.72 -4.48
N ASP A 85 -3.53 -3.47 -4.89
CA ASP A 85 -4.05 -3.14 -6.22
C ASP A 85 -2.98 -3.33 -7.31
N GLU A 86 -1.72 -3.01 -7.04
CA GLU A 86 -0.60 -3.33 -7.94
C GLU A 86 -0.41 -4.84 -8.08
N LEU A 87 -0.46 -5.59 -6.98
CA LEU A 87 -0.40 -7.05 -7.02
C LEU A 87 -1.58 -7.63 -7.79
N ASN A 88 -2.78 -7.09 -7.57
CA ASN A 88 -3.96 -7.49 -8.30
C ASN A 88 -3.80 -7.26 -9.79
N SER A 89 -3.33 -6.08 -10.20
CA SER A 89 -3.08 -5.75 -11.61
C SER A 89 -2.02 -6.64 -12.24
N LYS A 90 -0.94 -6.96 -11.51
CA LYS A 90 0.17 -7.79 -12.01
C LYS A 90 -0.24 -9.25 -12.19
N LEU A 91 -1.15 -9.73 -11.34
CA LEU A 91 -1.62 -11.12 -11.34
C LEU A 91 -2.96 -11.32 -12.05
N PHE A 92 -3.62 -10.24 -12.48
CA PHE A 92 -4.87 -10.30 -13.23
C PHE A 92 -4.76 -11.16 -14.49
N TYR A 93 -3.60 -11.17 -15.15
CA TYR A 93 -3.34 -12.03 -16.32
C TYR A 93 -3.55 -13.53 -16.03
N LEU A 94 -3.47 -13.98 -14.77
CA LEU A 94 -3.79 -15.37 -14.41
C LEU A 94 -5.26 -15.73 -14.63
N SER A 95 -6.15 -14.74 -14.64
CA SER A 95 -7.55 -14.94 -15.01
C SER A 95 -7.71 -15.19 -16.51
N ASP A 96 -6.85 -14.57 -17.33
CA ASP A 96 -6.87 -14.70 -18.79
C ASP A 96 -6.07 -15.92 -19.29
N HIS A 97 -5.22 -16.49 -18.43
CA HIS A 97 -4.37 -17.65 -18.70
C HIS A 97 -4.71 -18.85 -17.79
N PRO A 98 -5.85 -19.52 -17.98
CA PRO A 98 -6.31 -20.62 -17.13
C PRO A 98 -5.39 -21.86 -17.17
N GLU A 99 -4.50 -21.96 -18.14
CA GLU A 99 -3.44 -22.96 -18.22
C GLU A 99 -2.36 -22.79 -17.12
N ILE A 100 -2.25 -21.60 -16.52
CA ILE A 100 -1.31 -21.31 -15.45
C ILE A 100 -1.95 -21.66 -14.10
N GLU A 101 -1.49 -22.75 -13.48
CA GLU A 101 -2.02 -23.16 -12.17
C GLU A 101 -1.46 -22.28 -11.04
N LYS A 102 -0.17 -21.92 -11.14
CA LYS A 102 0.58 -21.22 -10.08
C LYS A 102 1.66 -20.31 -10.67
N VAL A 103 2.01 -19.29 -9.91
CA VAL A 103 3.13 -18.39 -10.19
C VAL A 103 4.12 -18.39 -9.05
N LYS A 104 5.40 -18.24 -9.39
CA LYS A 104 6.45 -17.88 -8.44
C LYS A 104 6.75 -16.40 -8.62
N ILE A 105 6.46 -15.61 -7.59
CA ILE A 105 6.59 -14.16 -7.62
C ILE A 105 7.57 -13.69 -6.54
N ARG A 106 8.46 -12.77 -6.90
CA ARG A 106 9.29 -12.00 -5.97
C ARG A 106 8.52 -10.74 -5.58
N VAL A 107 8.22 -10.58 -4.31
CA VAL A 107 7.46 -9.44 -3.79
C VAL A 107 8.22 -8.76 -2.67
N GLN A 108 8.07 -7.44 -2.57
CA GLN A 108 8.49 -6.70 -1.41
C GLN A 108 7.41 -6.79 -0.32
N VAL A 109 7.76 -7.37 0.83
CA VAL A 109 6.90 -7.44 2.00
C VAL A 109 7.39 -6.45 3.05
N ILE A 110 6.50 -5.55 3.44
CA ILE A 110 6.72 -4.62 4.56
C ILE A 110 6.23 -5.26 5.83
N ASP A 111 7.11 -5.37 6.82
CA ASP A 111 6.76 -5.61 8.23
C ASP A 111 6.72 -4.24 8.93
N TYR A 112 5.51 -3.82 9.32
CA TYR A 112 5.29 -2.52 9.94
C TYR A 112 4.83 -2.69 11.39
N ARG A 113 5.61 -2.12 12.31
CA ARG A 113 5.30 -2.17 13.75
C ARG A 113 4.28 -1.09 14.11
N LEU A 114 3.10 -1.51 14.56
CA LEU A 114 2.12 -0.63 15.17
C LEU A 114 2.54 -0.28 16.62
N THR A 115 2.03 0.86 17.10
CA THR A 115 2.36 1.39 18.43
C THR A 115 2.00 0.42 19.57
N ASN A 116 1.01 -0.47 19.35
CA ASN A 116 0.54 -1.49 20.29
C ASN A 116 1.31 -2.82 20.22
N GLN A 117 2.50 -2.84 19.59
CA GLN A 117 3.37 -4.03 19.40
C GLN A 117 2.82 -5.13 18.48
N GLU A 118 1.69 -4.93 17.84
CA GLU A 118 1.27 -5.77 16.72
C GLU A 118 2.04 -5.35 15.45
N ASN A 119 2.64 -6.32 14.79
CA ASN A 119 3.24 -6.11 13.48
C ASN A 119 2.21 -6.50 12.42
N ILE A 120 2.01 -5.62 11.44
CA ILE A 120 1.25 -5.96 10.24
C ILE A 120 2.24 -6.26 9.11
N LYS A 121 1.87 -7.19 8.23
CA LYS A 121 2.64 -7.52 7.03
C LYS A 121 1.79 -7.28 5.80
N PHE A 122 2.34 -6.58 4.83
CA PHE A 122 1.65 -6.28 3.58
C PHE A 122 2.62 -6.16 2.42
N PHE A 123 2.10 -6.31 1.20
CA PHE A 123 2.89 -6.15 -0.01
C PHE A 123 3.12 -4.67 -0.29
N ALA A 124 4.35 -4.31 -0.64
CA ALA A 124 4.72 -2.94 -0.97
C ALA A 124 4.40 -2.58 -2.42
N ASP A 125 4.38 -3.59 -3.28
CA ASP A 125 4.28 -3.49 -4.73
C ASP A 125 3.61 -4.74 -5.31
N GLY A 126 3.40 -4.72 -6.63
CA GLY A 126 2.87 -5.87 -7.37
C GLY A 126 3.87 -7.02 -7.60
N GLY A 127 5.15 -6.82 -7.26
CA GLY A 127 6.20 -7.81 -7.45
C GLY A 127 6.60 -8.12 -8.90
N GLU A 128 7.54 -9.06 -9.02
CA GLU A 128 8.12 -9.56 -10.26
C GLU A 128 7.84 -11.06 -10.38
N ILE A 129 7.16 -11.46 -11.45
CA ILE A 129 6.87 -12.87 -11.71
C ILE A 129 8.13 -13.49 -12.30
N LEU A 130 8.61 -14.55 -11.65
CA LEU A 130 9.85 -15.22 -12.05
C LEU A 130 9.56 -16.42 -12.94
N GLU A 131 8.57 -17.22 -12.55
CA GLU A 131 8.22 -18.48 -13.20
C GLU A 131 6.71 -18.72 -13.12
N VAL A 132 6.17 -19.39 -14.13
CA VAL A 132 4.79 -19.88 -14.20
C VAL A 132 4.78 -21.40 -14.16
N TYR A 133 3.75 -22.00 -13.57
CA TYR A 133 3.59 -23.45 -13.49
C TYR A 133 2.47 -23.89 -14.43
N ILE A 134 2.85 -24.62 -15.47
CA ILE A 134 1.98 -25.09 -16.56
C ILE A 134 2.25 -26.58 -16.77
N ASP A 135 1.20 -27.39 -16.86
CA ASP A 135 1.28 -28.83 -17.16
C ASP A 135 2.32 -29.61 -16.32
N GLY A 136 2.39 -29.28 -15.03
CA GLY A 136 3.28 -29.98 -14.10
C GLY A 136 4.73 -29.49 -14.08
N LYS A 137 5.06 -28.38 -14.79
CA LYS A 137 6.44 -27.87 -14.91
C LYS A 137 6.50 -26.37 -14.66
N TRP A 138 7.65 -25.93 -14.12
CA TRP A 138 7.98 -24.51 -14.01
C TRP A 138 8.64 -24.04 -15.29
N GLU A 139 8.12 -22.95 -15.83
CA GLU A 139 8.67 -22.27 -17.00
C GLU A 139 9.04 -20.83 -16.64
N PRO A 140 10.16 -20.29 -17.14
CA PRO A 140 10.51 -18.89 -16.95
C PRO A 140 9.41 -17.98 -17.50
N PHE A 141 9.06 -16.95 -16.73
CA PHE A 141 8.07 -15.97 -17.18
C PHE A 141 8.69 -14.99 -18.19
N ASN A 142 7.97 -14.68 -19.27
CA ASN A 142 8.36 -13.66 -20.24
C ASN A 142 7.34 -12.51 -20.24
N ASP A 143 7.78 -11.32 -19.83
CA ASP A 143 6.93 -10.11 -19.72
C ASP A 143 6.30 -9.67 -21.05
N GLU A 144 6.76 -10.16 -22.21
CA GLU A 144 6.08 -9.95 -23.50
C GLU A 144 4.64 -10.49 -23.51
N GLN A 145 4.31 -11.40 -22.61
CA GLN A 145 2.96 -11.95 -22.44
C GLN A 145 1.99 -10.96 -21.76
N LEU A 146 2.48 -9.94 -21.05
CA LEU A 146 1.65 -8.93 -20.36
C LEU A 146 1.26 -7.73 -21.23
N ASN A 147 1.92 -7.52 -22.38
CA ASN A 147 1.79 -6.29 -23.19
C ASN A 147 1.06 -6.49 -24.52
N ASN A 148 0.40 -7.64 -24.74
CA ASN A 148 -0.34 -7.93 -25.98
C ASN A 148 -1.84 -7.52 -25.92
N GLU A 149 -2.23 -6.64 -25.00
CA GLU A 149 -3.57 -6.02 -24.94
C GLU A 149 -3.55 -4.51 -25.23
#